data_AF-A0A0J0V3I7-F1
#
_entry.id   AF-A0A0J0V3I7-F1
#
_cell.length_a   1.000
_cell.length_b   1.000
_cell.length_c   1.000
_cell.angle_alpha   90.00
_cell.angle_beta   90.00
_cell.angle_gamma   90.00
#
_symmetry.space_group_name_H-M   'P 1'
#
loop_
_entity.id
_entity.type
_entity.pdbx_description
1 polymer ?
#
loop_
_entity_poly.entity_id
_entity_poly.type
_entity_poly.pdbx_seq_one_letter_code
_entity_poly.pdbx_strand_id
1 'polypeptide(L)'
;TFWTSIYFERKGIDDPIYAFSVHGVAGIIGTISTGFFASPRLVEITGIGKAGLFYGGGFDQLIVQTVGVLGAAVYVAAVSFVILYAMKKTIGLRVTAEQEISGLDISEHGSYGYPEQLDPAYQPKTLAQQ
;
A
#
# COMPACT_ATOMS: atom_id res chain seq x y z
N THR A 1 -8.67 0.35 8.81
CA THR A 1 -7.42 -0.43 8.94
C THR A 1 -7.74 -1.90 9.16
N PHE A 2 -8.14 -2.39 10.35
CA PHE A 2 -8.51 -3.81 10.54
C PHE A 2 -9.76 -4.24 9.78
N TRP A 3 -10.87 -3.50 9.91
CA TRP A 3 -12.10 -3.84 9.16
C TRP A 3 -11.93 -3.69 7.65
N THR A 4 -11.03 -2.82 7.23
CA THR A 4 -10.72 -2.58 5.83
C THR A 4 -9.90 -3.72 5.23
N SER A 5 -8.93 -4.28 5.97
CA SER A 5 -8.18 -5.45 5.52
C SER A 5 -9.10 -6.66 5.35
N ILE A 6 -9.95 -6.94 6.33
CA ILE A 6 -10.96 -8.02 6.22
C ILE A 6 -11.87 -7.82 5.01
N TYR A 7 -12.27 -6.57 4.74
CA TYR A 7 -13.09 -6.27 3.57
C TYR A 7 -12.35 -6.59 2.26
N PHE A 8 -11.08 -6.22 2.12
CA PHE A 8 -10.28 -6.52 0.93
C PHE A 8 -10.06 -8.02 0.74
N GLU A 9 -9.72 -8.74 1.80
CA GLU A 9 -9.60 -10.21 1.78
C GLU A 9 -10.89 -10.87 1.31
N ARG A 10 -12.04 -10.47 1.86
CA ARG A 10 -13.37 -10.98 1.44
C ARG A 10 -13.72 -10.65 0.00
N LYS A 11 -13.10 -9.63 -0.58
CA LYS A 11 -13.26 -9.26 -2.00
C LYS A 11 -12.23 -9.92 -2.91
N GLY A 12 -11.34 -10.75 -2.37
CA GLY A 12 -10.26 -11.37 -3.13
C GLY A 12 -9.22 -10.36 -3.63
N ILE A 13 -9.10 -9.21 -2.96
CA ILE A 13 -8.04 -8.24 -3.24
C ILE A 13 -6.82 -8.66 -2.42
N ASP A 14 -5.77 -9.08 -3.13
CA ASP A 14 -4.52 -9.52 -2.55
C ASP A 14 -3.66 -8.31 -2.14
N ASP A 15 -3.74 -7.94 -0.85
CA ASP A 15 -2.92 -6.91 -0.18
C ASP A 15 -2.04 -7.61 0.88
N PRO A 16 -0.90 -8.24 0.48
CA PRO A 16 -0.23 -9.27 1.28
C PRO A 16 0.26 -8.82 2.65
N ILE A 17 0.58 -7.53 2.77
CA ILE A 17 1.08 -6.91 4.01
C ILE A 17 0.11 -5.83 4.53
N TYR A 18 -1.12 -5.82 4.02
CA TYR A 18 -2.16 -4.86 4.37
C TYR A 18 -1.81 -3.40 4.08
N ALA A 19 -0.87 -3.15 3.15
CA ALA A 19 -0.29 -1.84 2.90
C ALA A 19 -1.36 -0.80 2.56
N PHE A 20 -2.29 -1.12 1.65
CA PHE A 20 -3.32 -0.16 1.27
C PHE A 20 -4.33 0.06 2.39
N SER A 21 -4.68 -0.99 3.13
CA SER A 21 -5.65 -0.87 4.23
C SER A 21 -5.13 -0.08 5.44
N VAL A 22 -3.84 -0.22 5.81
CA VAL A 22 -3.24 0.41 7.00
C VAL A 22 -2.52 1.72 6.71
N HIS A 23 -2.00 1.93 5.50
CA HIS A 23 -1.38 3.20 5.12
C HIS A 23 -2.30 4.02 4.21
N GLY A 24 -2.85 3.42 3.15
CA GLY A 24 -3.73 4.12 2.20
C GLY A 24 -5.00 4.64 2.87
N VAL A 25 -5.86 3.73 3.36
CA VAL A 25 -7.15 4.12 3.94
C VAL A 25 -6.99 4.87 5.26
N ALA A 26 -6.05 4.48 6.12
CA ALA A 26 -5.76 5.23 7.35
C ALA A 26 -5.26 6.65 7.04
N GLY A 27 -4.36 6.79 6.06
CA GLY A 27 -3.82 8.08 5.63
C GLY A 27 -4.91 8.99 5.06
N ILE A 28 -5.82 8.45 4.25
CA ILE A 28 -6.99 9.18 3.73
C ILE A 28 -7.84 9.72 4.88
N ILE A 29 -8.24 8.84 5.81
CA ILE A 29 -9.07 9.23 6.95
C ILE A 29 -8.35 10.24 7.83
N GLY A 30 -7.07 10.03 8.15
CA GLY A 30 -6.26 10.94 8.95
C GLY A 30 -6.12 12.33 8.31
N THR A 31 -5.85 12.38 7.01
CA THR A 31 -5.67 13.65 6.29
C THR A 31 -6.97 14.44 6.22
N ILE A 32 -8.10 13.78 5.95
CA ILE A 32 -9.43 14.41 5.96
C ILE A 32 -9.81 14.83 7.38
N SER A 33 -9.40 14.08 8.41
CA SER A 33 -9.67 14.42 9.81
C SER A 33 -9.07 15.78 10.20
N THR A 34 -7.95 16.21 9.60
CA THR A 34 -7.43 17.58 9.78
C THR A 34 -8.45 18.65 9.36
N GLY A 35 -9.27 18.39 8.34
CA GLY A 35 -10.35 19.30 7.94
C GLY A 35 -11.42 19.50 9.01
N PHE A 36 -11.67 18.49 9.84
CA PHE A 36 -12.59 18.58 10.96
C PHE A 36 -11.94 19.18 12.21
N PHE A 37 -10.71 18.73 12.51
CA PHE A 37 -10.08 18.88 13.83
C PHE A 37 -8.84 19.78 13.86
N ALA A 38 -8.51 20.53 12.81
CA ALA A 38 -7.41 21.50 12.86
C ALA A 38 -7.68 22.56 13.94
N SER A 39 -6.96 22.49 15.06
CA SER A 39 -7.18 23.41 16.17
C SER A 39 -6.62 24.81 15.86
N PRO A 40 -7.33 25.90 16.20
CA PRO A 40 -6.87 27.26 15.92
C PRO A 40 -5.47 27.54 16.48
N ARG A 41 -5.18 27.08 17.69
CA ARG A 41 -3.87 27.20 18.34
C ARG A 41 -2.75 26.55 17.52
N LEU A 42 -2.98 25.34 16.99
CA LEU A 42 -1.93 24.65 16.22
C LEU A 42 -1.74 25.29 14.85
N VAL A 43 -2.81 25.77 14.22
CA VAL A 43 -2.74 26.54 12.96
C VAL A 43 -1.94 27.83 13.15
N GLU A 44 -2.11 28.53 14.27
CA GLU A 44 -1.33 29.72 14.61
C GLU A 44 0.16 29.39 14.79
N ILE A 45 0.49 28.29 15.49
CA ILE A 45 1.87 27.85 15.71
C ILE A 45 2.56 27.47 14.39
N THR A 46 1.86 26.75 13.49
CA THR A 46 2.44 26.34 12.21
C THR A 46 2.45 27.46 11.17
N GLY A 47 1.62 28.50 11.35
CA GLY A 47 1.40 29.55 10.37
C GLY A 47 0.77 29.08 9.06
N ILE A 48 0.22 27.86 9.02
CA ILE A 48 -0.29 27.20 7.81
C ILE A 48 -1.69 26.64 8.06
N GLY A 49 -2.59 26.88 7.12
CA GLY A 49 -3.94 26.32 7.10
C GLY A 49 -4.98 27.21 7.78
N LYS A 50 -6.17 26.64 7.98
CA LYS A 50 -7.29 27.28 8.70
C LYS A 50 -7.81 26.34 9.77
N ALA A 51 -8.57 26.91 10.72
CA ALA A 51 -9.26 26.12 11.73
C ALA A 51 -10.18 25.09 11.07
N GLY A 52 -10.33 23.93 11.70
CA GLY A 52 -11.21 22.86 11.24
C GLY A 52 -12.68 23.22 11.41
N LEU A 53 -13.55 22.43 10.75
CA LEU A 53 -14.99 22.64 10.76
C LEU A 53 -15.56 22.76 12.18
N PHE A 54 -15.12 21.92 13.12
CA PHE A 54 -15.63 21.92 14.50
C PHE A 54 -15.13 23.09 15.34
N TYR A 55 -14.21 23.90 14.82
CA TYR A 55 -13.71 25.11 15.46
C TYR A 55 -14.20 26.40 14.77
N GLY A 56 -15.21 26.30 13.90
CA GLY A 56 -15.80 27.45 13.22
C GLY A 56 -15.02 27.93 11.99
N GLY A 57 -14.02 27.18 11.51
CA GLY A 57 -13.26 27.53 10.31
C GLY A 57 -13.97 27.27 8.98
N GLY A 58 -15.23 26.81 9.03
CA GLY A 58 -16.03 26.49 7.85
C GLY A 58 -15.54 25.23 7.11
N PHE A 59 -15.88 25.14 5.82
CA PHE A 59 -15.55 23.98 4.98
C PHE A 59 -14.19 24.10 4.28
N ASP A 60 -13.51 25.24 4.39
CA ASP A 60 -12.26 25.51 3.66
C ASP A 60 -11.21 24.44 3.91
N GLN A 61 -10.94 24.11 5.18
CA GLN A 61 -9.93 23.11 5.51
C GLN A 61 -10.36 21.71 5.03
N LEU A 62 -11.63 21.34 5.11
CA LEU A 62 -12.13 20.06 4.58
C LEU A 62 -11.91 19.95 3.07
N ILE A 63 -12.26 21.00 2.32
CA ILE A 63 -12.09 21.03 0.86
C ILE A 63 -10.60 20.89 0.51
N VAL A 64 -9.72 21.66 1.16
CA VAL A 64 -8.28 21.61 0.90
C VAL A 64 -7.72 20.21 1.19
N GLN A 65 -8.06 19.61 2.34
CA GLN A 65 -7.57 18.28 2.68
C GLN A 65 -8.10 17.20 1.71
N THR A 66 -9.38 17.27 1.32
CA THR A 66 -9.98 16.33 0.35
C THR A 66 -9.33 16.48 -1.02
N VAL A 67 -9.16 17.70 -1.53
CA VAL A 67 -8.46 17.95 -2.80
C VAL A 67 -7.02 17.45 -2.76
N GLY A 68 -6.32 17.67 -1.65
CA GLY A 68 -4.96 17.15 -1.44
C GLY A 68 -4.90 15.62 -1.50
N VAL A 69 -5.80 14.93 -0.81
CA VAL A 69 -5.90 13.46 -0.85
C VAL A 69 -6.21 12.95 -2.26
N LEU A 70 -7.18 13.56 -2.95
CA LEU A 70 -7.54 13.16 -4.31
C LEU A 70 -6.39 13.40 -5.30
N GLY A 71 -5.71 14.55 -5.20
CA GLY A 71 -4.55 14.86 -6.01
C GLY A 71 -3.42 13.85 -5.81
N ALA A 72 -3.10 13.53 -4.55
CA ALA A 72 -2.09 12.52 -4.23
C ALA A 72 -2.50 11.13 -4.72
N ALA A 73 -3.76 10.73 -4.53
CA ALA A 73 -4.27 9.43 -4.98
C ALA A 73 -4.21 9.28 -6.50
N VAL A 74 -4.65 10.30 -7.26
CA VAL A 74 -4.59 10.31 -8.73
C VAL A 74 -3.15 10.26 -9.21
N TYR A 75 -2.27 11.08 -8.62
CA TYR A 75 -0.86 11.12 -9.00
C TYR A 75 -0.18 9.76 -8.76
N VAL A 76 -0.30 9.21 -7.54
CA VAL A 76 0.33 7.94 -7.18
C VAL A 76 -0.26 6.79 -7.99
N ALA A 77 -1.58 6.75 -8.22
CA ALA A 77 -2.20 5.71 -9.03
C ALA A 77 -1.72 5.76 -10.48
N ALA A 78 -1.71 6.95 -11.10
CA ALA A 78 -1.29 7.12 -12.49
C ALA A 78 0.19 6.80 -12.68
N VAL A 79 1.07 7.38 -11.86
CA VAL A 79 2.52 7.18 -11.98
C VAL A 79 2.91 5.74 -11.67
N SER A 80 2.38 5.16 -10.57
CA SER A 80 2.67 3.77 -10.23
C SER A 80 2.16 2.82 -11.31
N PHE A 81 0.96 3.05 -11.87
CA PHE A 81 0.44 2.22 -12.94
C PHE A 81 1.33 2.26 -14.18
N VAL A 82 1.77 3.45 -14.61
CA VAL A 82 2.67 3.60 -15.77
C VAL A 82 3.99 2.85 -15.54
N ILE A 83 4.61 3.03 -14.37
CA ILE A 83 5.90 2.37 -14.05
C ILE A 83 5.73 0.86 -14.00
N LEU A 84 4.76 0.35 -13.23
CA LEU A 84 4.53 -1.09 -13.07
C LEU A 84 4.11 -1.75 -14.39
N TYR A 85 3.33 -1.05 -15.22
CA TYR A 85 2.95 -1.55 -16.54
C TYR A 85 4.16 -1.59 -17.50
N ALA A 86 5.01 -0.55 -17.49
CA ALA A 86 6.24 -0.53 -18.28
C ALA A 86 7.18 -1.68 -17.86
N MET A 87 7.36 -1.90 -16.54
CA MET A 87 8.12 -3.04 -16.01
C MET A 87 7.53 -4.37 -16.49
N LYS A 88 6.20 -4.55 -16.37
CA LYS A 88 5.51 -5.75 -16.85
C LYS A 88 5.76 -6.04 -18.33
N LYS A 89 5.93 -5.02 -19.17
CA LYS A 89 6.15 -5.18 -20.62
C LYS A 89 7.61 -5.34 -21.02
N THR A 90 8.55 -4.96 -20.17
CA THR A 90 9.97 -4.94 -20.49
C THR A 90 10.72 -6.08 -19.83
N ILE A 91 10.71 -6.13 -18.50
CA ILE A 91 11.48 -7.09 -17.70
C ILE A 91 10.61 -8.11 -16.95
N GLY A 92 9.30 -7.89 -16.89
CA GLY A 92 8.36 -8.68 -16.09
C GLY A 92 8.18 -8.10 -14.68
N LEU A 93 7.02 -8.37 -14.07
CA LEU A 93 6.67 -7.86 -12.73
C LEU A 93 6.48 -8.98 -11.68
N ARG A 94 6.06 -10.17 -12.11
CA ARG A 94 5.92 -11.37 -11.26
C ARG A 94 6.75 -12.50 -11.85
N VAL A 95 7.23 -13.38 -10.98
CA VAL A 95 7.83 -14.67 -11.34
C VAL A 95 6.82 -15.59 -12.04
N THR A 96 7.28 -16.69 -12.64
CA THR A 96 6.36 -17.67 -13.24
C THR A 96 5.54 -18.39 -12.16
N ALA A 97 4.42 -19.01 -12.54
CA ALA A 97 3.59 -19.77 -11.61
C ALA A 97 4.37 -20.92 -10.95
N GLU A 98 5.26 -21.57 -11.70
CA GLU A 98 6.12 -22.64 -11.19
C GLU A 98 7.09 -22.12 -10.12
N GLN A 99 7.71 -20.96 -10.37
CA GLN A 99 8.62 -20.29 -9.43
C GLN A 99 7.90 -19.78 -8.18
N GLU A 100 6.66 -19.30 -8.33
CA GLU A 100 5.80 -18.87 -7.22
C GLU A 100 5.41 -20.06 -6.33
N ILE A 101 5.04 -21.20 -6.95
CA ILE A 101 4.69 -22.45 -6.24
C ILE A 101 5.91 -23.04 -5.51
N SER A 102 7.11 -22.96 -6.09
CA SER A 102 8.34 -23.43 -5.41
C SER A 102 8.79 -22.52 -4.26
N GLY A 103 8.34 -21.26 -4.24
CA GLY A 103 8.77 -20.22 -3.30
C GLY A 103 9.99 -19.43 -3.80
N LEU A 104 10.00 -18.12 -3.54
CA LEU A 104 11.04 -17.18 -4.01
C LEU A 104 12.41 -17.41 -3.36
N ASP A 105 12.46 -17.97 -2.16
CA ASP A 105 13.71 -18.37 -1.51
C ASP A 105 14.49 -19.36 -2.40
N ILE A 106 13.80 -20.33 -3.00
CA ILE A 106 14.43 -21.35 -3.85
C ILE A 106 14.65 -20.82 -5.27
N SER A 107 13.62 -20.21 -5.87
CA SER A 107 13.68 -19.80 -7.28
C SER A 107 14.58 -18.59 -7.54
N GLU A 108 14.68 -17.65 -6.61
CA GLU A 108 15.48 -16.42 -6.77
C GLU A 108 16.77 -16.43 -5.95
N HIS A 109 16.83 -17.15 -4.82
CA HIS A 109 17.98 -17.14 -3.91
C HIS A 109 18.72 -18.49 -3.82
N GLY A 110 18.18 -19.56 -4.40
CA GLY A 110 18.82 -20.88 -4.47
C GLY A 110 18.86 -21.66 -3.15
N SER A 111 18.27 -21.13 -2.07
CA SER A 111 18.26 -21.75 -0.75
C SER A 111 17.04 -21.33 0.05
N TYR A 112 16.47 -22.23 0.83
CA TYR A 112 15.34 -21.92 1.69
C TYR A 112 15.77 -21.11 2.93
N GLY A 113 14.99 -20.09 3.33
CA GLY A 113 15.35 -19.20 4.44
C GLY A 113 15.46 -19.89 5.81
N TYR A 114 14.75 -21.02 6.00
CA TYR A 114 14.77 -21.84 7.22
C TYR A 114 15.03 -23.32 6.88
N PRO A 115 16.29 -23.72 6.59
CA PRO A 115 16.61 -25.06 6.12
C PRO A 115 16.12 -26.19 7.05
N GLU A 116 16.02 -25.92 8.34
CA GLU A 116 15.50 -26.84 9.36
C GLU A 116 13.99 -27.10 9.27
N GLN A 117 13.26 -26.25 8.54
CA GLN A 117 11.81 -26.37 8.30
C GLN A 117 11.49 -26.99 6.94
N LEU A 118 12.50 -27.21 6.08
CA LEU A 118 12.31 -27.94 4.84
C LEU A 118 11.97 -29.39 5.16
N ASP A 119 10.92 -29.88 4.51
CA ASP A 119 10.65 -31.32 4.48
C ASP A 119 11.91 -32.02 3.94
N PRO A 120 12.51 -32.97 4.70
CA PRO A 120 13.66 -33.75 4.23
C PRO A 120 13.40 -34.49 2.90
N ALA A 121 12.13 -34.74 2.57
CA ALA A 121 11.71 -35.35 1.31
C ALA A 121 11.60 -34.34 0.15
N TYR A 122 11.69 -33.03 0.41
CA TYR A 122 11.66 -32.01 -0.62
C TYR A 122 12.94 -32.05 -1.46
N GLN A 123 12.79 -32.31 -2.75
CA GLN A 123 13.88 -32.28 -3.73
C GLN A 123 13.70 -31.05 -4.60
N PRO A 124 14.52 -29.99 -4.45
CA PRO A 124 14.44 -28.82 -5.32
C PRO A 124 14.71 -29.29 -6.76
N LYS A 125 13.81 -28.97 -7.68
CA LYS A 125 14.09 -29.16 -9.11
C LYS A 125 15.30 -28.29 -9.45
N THR A 126 16.36 -28.91 -9.92
CA THR A 126 17.58 -28.18 -10.32
C THR A 126 17.29 -27.33 -11.56
N LEU A 127 18.04 -26.24 -11.75
CA LEU A 127 17.94 -25.34 -12.91
C LEU A 127 18.08 -26.06 -14.28
N ALA A 128 18.56 -27.31 -14.29
CA ALA A 128 18.62 -28.16 -15.48
C ALA A 128 17.27 -28.83 -15.85
N GLN A 129 16.22 -28.66 -15.03
CA GLN A 129 14.90 -29.29 -15.17
C GLN A 129 13.76 -28.27 -15.38
N GLN A 130 14.08 -27.00 -15.62
CA GLN A 130 13.17 -25.93 -16.03
C GLN A 130 13.50 -25.50 -17.47
#